data_AF-A0A318S8K5-F1
#
_entry.id   AF-A0A318S8K5-F1
#
_cell.length_a   1.000
_cell.length_b   1.000
_cell.length_c   1.000
_cell.angle_alpha   90.00
_cell.angle_beta   90.00
_cell.angle_gamma   90.00
#
_symmetry.space_group_name_H-M   'P 1'
#
loop_
_entity.id
_entity.type
_entity.pdbx_description
1 polymer ?
#
loop_
_entity_poly.entity_id
_entity_poly.type
_entity_poly.pdbx_seq_one_letter_code
_entity_poly.pdbx_strand_id
1 'polypeptide(L)' 'MPSSRHDELTIHTSADPRFTTRAVVEAPSGLFLVDLGERPYSENEGVSYDETAFLAAITDAYREGRGKPVDSVDEAFR' A
#
# COMPACT_ATOMS: atom_id res chain seq x y z
N MET A 1 10.13 -6.45 -6.15
CA MET A 1 9.34 -5.42 -5.43
C MET A 1 9.64 -5.53 -3.95
N PRO A 2 9.71 -4.43 -3.20
CA PRO A 2 9.82 -4.46 -1.74
C PRO A 2 8.51 -4.96 -1.09
N SER A 3 8.64 -5.75 -0.03
CA SER A 3 7.53 -6.26 0.77
C SER A 3 7.82 -6.09 2.25
N SER A 4 6.84 -5.60 3.02
CA SER A 4 6.94 -5.40 4.46
C SER A 4 5.83 -6.16 5.17
N ARG A 5 6.17 -6.84 6.27
CA ARG A 5 5.19 -7.59 7.09
C ARG A 5 4.64 -6.67 8.18
N HIS A 6 3.32 -6.53 8.26
CA HIS A 6 2.65 -5.69 9.25
C HIS A 6 1.48 -6.45 9.89
N ASP A 7 1.47 -6.58 11.22
CA ASP A 7 0.59 -7.44 12.01
C ASP A 7 0.61 -8.91 11.56
N GLU A 8 -0.15 -9.25 10.51
CA GLU A 8 -0.25 -10.59 9.90
C GLU A 8 -0.36 -10.52 8.36
N LEU A 9 -0.25 -9.32 7.78
CA LEU A 9 -0.40 -9.06 6.35
C LEU A 9 0.97 -8.80 5.73
N THR A 10 1.15 -9.27 4.50
CA THR A 10 2.30 -8.88 3.68
C THR A 10 1.86 -7.73 2.78
N ILE A 11 2.54 -6.60 2.87
CA ILE A 11 2.23 -5.41 2.08
C ILE A 11 3.33 -5.22 1.04
N HIS A 12 2.96 -5.30 -0.24
CA HIS A 12 3.84 -5.09 -1.37
C HIS A 12 3.71 -3.66 -1.86
N THR A 13 4.83 -2.95 -1.92
CA THR A 13 4.88 -1.57 -2.41
C THR A 13 5.70 -1.51 -3.70
N SER A 14 5.49 -0.46 -4.48
CA SER A 14 6.27 -0.23 -5.69
C SER A 14 7.36 0.82 -5.44
N ALA A 15 8.52 0.60 -6.05
CA ALA A 15 9.59 1.59 -6.08
C ALA A 15 9.35 2.70 -7.14
N ASP A 16 8.31 2.55 -7.98
CA ASP A 16 7.94 3.56 -8.96
C ASP A 16 7.20 4.73 -8.29
N PRO A 17 7.67 5.98 -8.47
CA PRO A 17 7.08 7.15 -7.85
C PRO A 17 5.61 7.40 -8.25
N ARG A 18 5.13 6.80 -9.34
CA ARG A 18 3.73 6.86 -9.80
C ARG A 18 2.78 6.06 -8.90
N PHE A 19 3.31 5.11 -8.14
CA PHE A 19 2.51 4.19 -7.31
C PHE A 19 2.76 4.36 -5.81
N THR A 20 3.34 5.49 -5.40
CA THR A 20 3.65 5.81 -3.98
C THR A 20 2.42 5.92 -3.07
N THR A 21 1.21 5.92 -3.63
CA THR A 21 -0.07 5.93 -2.88
C THR A 21 -0.72 4.56 -2.83
N ARG A 22 -0.12 3.56 -3.47
CA ARG A 22 -0.69 2.25 -3.71
C ARG A 22 0.16 1.17 -3.07
N ALA A 23 -0.53 0.18 -2.51
CA ALA A 23 0.10 -1.05 -2.06
C ALA A 23 -0.83 -2.23 -2.31
N VAL A 24 -0.25 -3.41 -2.51
CA VAL A 24 -0.99 -4.67 -2.55
C VAL A 24 -0.87 -5.33 -1.20
N VAL A 25 -2.01 -5.59 -0.57
CA VAL A 25 -2.12 -6.36 0.66
C VAL A 25 -2.34 -7.83 0.29
N GLU A 26 -1.42 -8.67 0.70
CA GLU A 26 -1.54 -10.12 0.65
C GLU A 26 -2.09 -10.63 1.98
N ALA A 27 -3.32 -11.13 1.91
CA ALA A 27 -4.06 -11.73 3.00
C ALA A 27 -4.31 -13.22 2.71
N PRO A 28 -4.67 -14.04 3.72
CA PRO A 28 -5.01 -15.45 3.49
C PRO A 28 -6.14 -15.67 2.47
N SER A 29 -7.00 -14.66 2.27
CA SER A 29 -8.12 -14.67 1.33
C SER A 29 -7.73 -14.30 -0.11
N GLY A 30 -6.51 -13.79 -0.35
CA GLY A 30 -6.04 -13.37 -1.67
C GLY A 30 -5.25 -12.05 -1.65
N LEU A 31 -5.10 -11.45 -2.83
CA LEU A 31 -4.38 -10.19 -3.03
C LEU A 31 -5.36 -9.04 -3.23
N PHE A 32 -5.08 -7.91 -2.58
CA PHE A 32 -5.94 -6.73 -2.61
C PHE A 32 -5.13 -5.45 -2.85
N LEU A 33 -5.40 -4.75 -3.95
CA LEU A 33 -4.85 -3.43 -4.21
C LEU A 33 -5.60 -2.38 -3.39
N VAL A 34 -4.85 -1.65 -2.58
CA VAL A 34 -5.31 -0.48 -1.83
C VAL A 34 -4.66 0.76 -2.44
N ASP A 35 -5.48 1.74 -2.81
CA ASP A 35 -5.04 3.07 -3.25
C ASP A 35 -5.56 4.10 -2.27
N LEU A 36 -4.63 4.83 -1.63
CA LEU A 36 -4.97 5.93 -0.73
C LEU A 36 -5.44 7.17 -1.50
N GLY A 37 -5.19 7.25 -2.82
CA GLY A 37 -5.56 8.37 -3.68
C GLY A 37 -4.69 9.61 -3.50
N GLU A 38 -4.22 9.85 -2.29
CA GLU A 38 -3.31 10.92 -1.92
C GLU A 38 -2.07 10.32 -1.24
N ARG A 39 -0.91 10.96 -1.40
CA ARG A 39 0.27 10.60 -0.61
C ARG A 39 -0.05 10.92 0.84
N PRO A 40 0.11 9.98 1.78
CA PRO A 40 -0.28 10.23 3.17
C PRO A 40 0.40 11.48 3.76
N TYR A 41 1.54 11.93 3.22
CA TYR A 41 2.11 13.26 3.51
C TYR A 41 2.93 13.77 2.32
N SER A 42 2.61 14.95 1.76
CA SER A 42 3.55 15.74 0.94
C SER A 42 3.02 17.16 0.70
N GLU A 43 2.95 18.03 1.71
CA GLU A 43 2.88 19.48 1.46
C GLU A 43 3.66 20.38 2.45
N ASN A 44 4.30 19.84 3.50
CA ASN A 44 5.18 20.65 4.35
C ASN A 44 6.65 20.29 4.10
N GLU A 45 7.40 21.27 3.59
CA GLU A 45 8.85 21.25 3.37
C GLU A 45 9.59 20.57 4.54
N GLY A 46 10.15 19.39 4.31
CA GLY A 46 11.02 18.69 5.26
C GLY A 46 10.48 17.39 5.87
N VAL A 47 9.24 16.97 5.59
CA VAL A 47 8.73 15.68 6.08
C VAL A 47 9.12 14.56 5.11
N SER A 48 10.16 13.81 5.48
CA SER A 48 10.54 12.56 4.82
C SER A 48 9.35 11.59 4.77
N TYR A 49 9.23 10.83 3.68
CA TYR A 49 8.27 9.73 3.55
C TYR A 49 8.35 8.81 4.79
N ASP A 50 7.25 8.75 5.56
CA ASP A 50 7.12 7.84 6.69
C ASP A 50 6.50 6.53 6.20
N GLU A 51 7.36 5.55 5.96
CA GLU A 51 6.96 4.21 5.53
C GLU A 51 6.02 3.55 6.55
N THR A 52 6.24 3.78 7.85
CA THR A 52 5.41 3.15 8.90
C THR A 52 4.00 3.71 8.87
N ALA A 53 3.86 5.04 8.76
CA ALA A 53 2.57 5.70 8.63
C ALA A 53 1.84 5.29 7.35
N PHE A 54 2.57 5.13 6.24
CA PHE A 54 2.01 4.63 4.98
C PHE A 54 1.46 3.21 5.13
N LEU A 55 2.24 2.27 5.69
CA LEU A 55 1.81 0.88 5.88
C LEU A 55 0.61 0.77 6.83
N ALA A 56 0.57 1.59 7.88
CA ALA A 56 -0.59 1.68 8.78
C ALA A 56 -1.85 2.15 8.02
N ALA A 57 -1.75 3.23 7.25
CA ALA A 57 -2.87 3.75 6.45
C ALA A 57 -3.39 2.75 5.41
N ILE A 58 -2.50 2.00 4.75
CA ILE A 58 -2.87 0.92 3.84
C ILE A 58 -3.64 -0.18 4.58
N THR A 59 -3.17 -0.57 5.76
CA THR A 59 -3.80 -1.62 6.57
C THR A 59 -5.19 -1.20 7.03
N ASP A 60 -5.35 0.05 7.48
CA ASP A 60 -6.65 0.59 7.90
C ASP A 60 -7.61 0.66 6.71
N ALA A 61 -7.17 1.19 5.57
CA ALA A 61 -7.99 1.25 4.36
C ALA A 61 -8.40 -0.16 3.86
N TYR A 62 -7.52 -1.16 3.97
CA TYR A 62 -7.87 -2.55 3.69
C TYR A 62 -8.97 -3.07 4.64
N ARG A 63 -8.83 -2.81 5.95
CA ARG A 63 -9.81 -3.23 6.98
C ARG A 63 -11.17 -2.54 6.80
N GLU A 64 -11.20 -1.31 6.28
CA GLU A 64 -12.41 -0.60 5.88
C GLU A 64 -13.09 -1.20 4.62
N GLY A 65 -12.47 -2.19 3.98
CA GLY A 65 -12.99 -2.82 2.76
C GLY A 65 -12.71 -2.02 1.48
N ARG A 66 -11.74 -1.09 1.51
CA ARG A 66 -11.36 -0.29 0.33
C ARG A 66 -10.41 -1.02 -0.63
N GLY A 67 -9.98 -2.24 -0.28
CA GLY A 67 -9.14 -3.08 -1.12
C GLY A 67 -9.89 -3.65 -2.32
N LYS A 68 -9.31 -3.55 -3.52
CA LYS A 68 -9.82 -4.18 -4.74
C LYS A 68 -9.09 -5.49 -4.98
N PRO A 69 -9.78 -6.62 -5.20
CA PRO A 69 -9.11 -7.89 -5.49
C PRO A 69 -8.30 -7.78 -6.79
N VAL A 70 -7.10 -8.36 -6.80
CA VAL A 70 -6.20 -8.42 -7.96
C VAL A 70 -5.64 -9.83 -8.11
N ASP A 71 -5.31 -10.24 -9.34
CA ASP A 71 -4.78 -11.58 -9.60
C ASP A 71 -3.29 -11.69 -9.27
N SER A 72 -2.54 -10.59 -9.36
CA SER A 72 -1.11 -10.55 -9.04
C SER A 72 -0.61 -9.17 -8.61
N VAL A 73 0.53 -9.15 -7.90
CA VAL A 73 1.21 -7.89 -7.53
C VAL A 73 1.69 -7.14 -8.77
N ASP A 74 2.24 -7.84 -9.77
CA ASP A 74 2.70 -7.23 -11.02
C ASP A 74 1.60 -6.54 -11.81
N GLU A 75 0.40 -7.14 -11.89
CA GLU A 75 -0.75 -6.52 -12.55
C GLU A 75 -1.17 -5.21 -11.87
N ALA A 76 -1.13 -5.17 -10.54
CA ALA A 76 -1.52 -4.01 -9.75
C ALA A 76 -0.60 -2.79 -9.94
N PHE A 77 0.62 -3.01 -10.43
CA PHE A 77 1.64 -1.98 -10.67
C PHE A 77 2.07 -1.88 -12.14
N ARG A 78 1.25 -2.38 -13.08
CA ARG A 78 1.52 -2.32 -14.53
C ARG A 78 1.18 -0.97 -15.15
#